data_AF-A0A1F8ZVA9-F1
#
_entry.id   AF-A0A1F8ZVA9-F1
#
_cell.length_a   1.000
_cell.length_b   1.000
_cell.length_c   1.000
_cell.angle_alpha   90.00
_cell.angle_beta   90.00
_cell.angle_gamma   90.00
#
_symmetry.space_group_name_H-M   'P 1'
#
loop_
_entity.id
_entity.type
_entity.pdbx_description
1 polymer ?
#
loop_
_entity_poly.entity_id
_entity_poly.type
_entity_poly.pdbx_seq_one_letter_code
_entity_poly.pdbx_strand_id
1 'polypeptide(L)'
;MVVRTQSGNPYDTEKDLTSPERHILQKLIFWETMAVSLEQFGQKVKKAFLKDWNSSSPVMEGTALKTIVSDMEEKMLARLKGKNIIP
;
A
#
# COMPACT_ATOMS: atom_id res chain seq x y z
N MET A 1 7.97 12.07 -0.23
CA MET A 1 6.57 12.32 0.22
C MET A 1 6.45 11.90 1.68
N VAL A 2 5.52 12.46 2.45
CA VAL A 2 5.26 11.99 3.83
C VAL A 2 3.95 11.23 3.86
N VAL A 3 3.99 9.98 4.30
CA VAL A 3 2.79 9.15 4.50
C VAL A 3 2.46 9.14 5.99
N ARG A 4 1.21 9.42 6.32
CA ARG A 4 0.69 9.32 7.69
C ARG A 4 -0.20 8.10 7.80
N THR A 5 0.19 7.19 8.69
CA THR A 5 -0.69 6.08 9.08
C THR A 5 -1.80 6.58 10.00
N GLN A 6 -2.91 5.86 10.06
CA GLN A 6 -4.00 6.09 11.01
C GLN A 6 -3.52 6.00 12.47
N SER A 7 -2.47 5.20 12.73
CA SER A 7 -1.77 5.14 14.02
C SER A 7 -0.97 6.41 14.36
N GLY A 8 -0.89 7.38 13.46
CA GLY A 8 -0.28 8.69 13.70
C GLY A 8 1.21 8.78 13.40
N ASN A 9 1.86 7.68 13.02
CA ASN A 9 3.28 7.67 12.69
C ASN A 9 3.52 8.27 11.30
N PRO A 10 4.33 9.34 11.18
CA PRO A 10 4.74 9.87 9.89
C PRO A 10 5.93 9.06 9.35
N TYR A 11 5.82 8.63 8.09
CA TYR A 11 6.93 8.04 7.34
C TYR A 11 7.37 9.01 6.25
N ASP A 12 8.61 9.48 6.33
CA ASP A 12 9.29 10.20 5.27
C ASP A 12 9.82 9.19 4.26
N THR A 13 9.12 9.04 3.13
CA THR A 13 9.43 7.99 2.16
C THR A 13 10.84 8.11 1.57
N GLU A 14 11.46 9.28 1.61
CA GLU A 14 12.83 9.46 1.10
C GLU A 14 13.87 8.87 2.04
N LYS A 15 13.57 8.84 3.34
CA LYS A 15 14.45 8.34 4.41
C LYS A 15 14.11 6.92 4.85
N ASP A 16 12.82 6.64 4.95
CA ASP A 16 12.29 5.41 5.56
C ASP A 16 12.07 4.28 4.55
N LEU A 17 12.06 4.59 3.25
CA LEU A 17 11.87 3.62 2.18
C LEU A 17 13.02 3.67 1.19
N THR A 18 13.42 2.50 0.71
CA THR A 18 14.33 2.37 -0.43
C THR A 18 13.66 2.85 -1.73
N SER A 19 14.46 3.11 -2.77
CA SER A 19 13.91 3.52 -4.08
C SER A 19 12.90 2.50 -4.66
N PRO A 20 13.15 1.18 -4.60
CA PRO A 20 12.16 0.19 -5.03
C PRO A 20 10.88 0.22 -4.20
N GLU A 21 10.98 0.36 -2.88
CA GLU A 21 9.81 0.44 -1.99
C GLU A 21 8.96 1.69 -2.24
N ARG A 22 9.59 2.85 -2.49
CA ARG A 22 8.87 4.06 -2.90
C ARG A 22 8.06 3.84 -4.19
N HIS A 23 8.65 3.15 -5.16
CA HIS A 23 7.98 2.86 -6.42
C HIS A 23 6.81 1.87 -6.25
N ILE A 24 6.96 0.88 -5.36
CA ILE A 24 5.86 0.01 -4.94
C ILE A 24 4.75 0.85 -4.31
N LEU A 25 5.08 1.67 -3.31
CA LEU A 25 4.11 2.50 -2.59
C LEU A 25 3.32 3.43 -3.51
N GLN A 26 3.97 4.08 -4.48
CA GLN A 26 3.29 4.91 -5.49
C GLN A 26 2.20 4.13 -6.25
N LYS A 27 2.49 2.87 -6.62
CA LYS A 27 1.49 2.00 -7.29
C LYS A 27 0.38 1.59 -6.35
N LEU A 28 0.71 1.28 -5.10
CA LEU A 28 -0.30 0.88 -4.12
C LEU A 28 -1.29 2.01 -3.86
N ILE A 29 -0.83 3.26 -3.78
CA ILE A 29 -1.73 4.43 -3.61
C ILE A 29 -2.74 4.49 -4.77
N PHE A 30 -2.29 4.26 -6.00
CA PHE A 30 -3.20 4.18 -7.14
C PHE A 30 -4.20 3.02 -7.00
N TRP A 31 -3.74 1.81 -6.66
CA TRP A 31 -4.63 0.65 -6.49
C TRP A 31 -5.59 0.78 -5.32
N GLU A 32 -5.22 1.46 -4.23
CA GLU A 32 -6.11 1.74 -3.09
C GLU A 32 -7.37 2.47 -3.55
N THR A 33 -7.22 3.45 -4.45
CA THR A 33 -8.35 4.22 -4.98
C THR A 33 -9.26 3.40 -5.88
N MET A 34 -8.71 2.46 -6.65
CA MET A 34 -9.46 1.69 -7.66
C MET A 34 -10.00 0.34 -7.15
N ALA A 35 -9.36 -0.26 -6.16
CA ALA A 35 -9.71 -1.61 -5.72
C ALA A 35 -11.12 -1.63 -5.12
N VAL A 36 -11.91 -2.64 -5.46
CA VAL A 36 -13.31 -2.80 -4.99
C VAL A 36 -13.44 -3.78 -3.84
N SER A 37 -12.37 -4.53 -3.52
CA SER A 37 -12.32 -5.46 -2.40
C SER A 37 -10.91 -5.50 -1.80
N LEU A 38 -10.83 -5.91 -0.52
CA LEU A 38 -9.55 -6.13 0.15
C LEU A 38 -8.74 -7.23 -0.54
N GLU A 39 -9.40 -8.31 -0.99
CA GLU A 39 -8.75 -9.39 -1.73
C GLU A 39 -8.09 -8.89 -3.01
N GLN A 40 -8.79 -8.07 -3.80
CA GLN A 40 -8.25 -7.49 -5.02
C GLN A 40 -7.01 -6.64 -4.72
N PHE A 41 -7.07 -5.82 -3.67
CA PHE A 41 -5.92 -5.01 -3.25
C PHE A 41 -4.74 -5.88 -2.79
N GLY A 42 -4.98 -6.89 -1.95
CA GLY A 42 -3.93 -7.81 -1.49
C GLY A 42 -3.25 -8.56 -2.65
N GLN A 43 -3.99 -8.91 -3.71
CA GLN A 43 -3.40 -9.45 -4.93
C GLN A 43 -2.52 -8.42 -5.65
N LYS A 44 -2.91 -7.15 -5.69
CA LYS A 44 -2.10 -6.07 -6.27
C LYS A 44 -0.85 -5.78 -5.45
N VAL A 45 -0.94 -5.84 -4.11
CA VAL A 45 0.22 -5.79 -3.21
C VAL A 45 1.20 -6.90 -3.56
N LYS A 46 0.77 -8.16 -3.55
CA LYS A 46 1.61 -9.31 -3.93
C LYS A 46 2.26 -9.13 -5.31
N LYS A 47 1.49 -8.69 -6.30
CA LYS A 47 2.00 -8.41 -7.66
C LYS A 47 2.95 -7.21 -7.73
N ALA A 48 2.86 -6.24 -6.82
CA ALA A 48 3.80 -5.11 -6.79
C ALA A 48 5.17 -5.53 -6.25
N PHE A 49 5.21 -6.50 -5.32
CA PHE A 49 6.45 -7.08 -4.80
C PHE A 49 7.05 -8.15 -5.72
N LEU A 50 6.21 -8.89 -6.44
CA LEU A 50 6.64 -9.86 -7.43
C LEU A 50 6.97 -9.15 -8.74
N LYS A 51 8.28 -9.03 -9.03
CA LYS A 51 9.04 -8.85 -10.30
C LYS A 51 8.43 -8.25 -11.59
N ASP A 52 7.12 -8.24 -11.78
CA ASP A 52 6.45 -8.13 -13.08
C ASP A 52 6.42 -6.72 -13.69
N TRP A 53 6.83 -5.68 -12.96
CA TRP A 53 6.59 -4.32 -13.47
C TRP A 53 7.81 -3.58 -14.02
N ASN A 54 9.06 -3.97 -13.73
CA ASN A 54 10.23 -3.29 -14.34
C ASN A 54 11.61 -3.96 -14.13
N SER A 55 11.74 -5.28 -14.35
CA SER A 55 13.06 -5.97 -14.32
C SER A 55 13.90 -5.76 -13.05
N SER A 56 13.28 -5.44 -11.92
CA SER A 56 13.97 -5.30 -10.63
C SER A 56 13.84 -6.62 -9.87
N SER A 57 14.93 -7.06 -9.23
CA SER A 57 14.93 -8.22 -8.35
C SER A 57 13.81 -8.15 -7.30
N PRO A 58 13.34 -9.31 -6.77
CA PRO A 58 12.35 -9.33 -5.70
C PRO A 58 12.73 -8.33 -4.61
N VAL A 59 11.82 -7.39 -4.33
CA VAL A 59 12.04 -6.37 -3.30
C VAL A 59 11.68 -7.01 -1.98
N MET A 60 12.65 -7.12 -1.07
CA MET A 60 12.35 -7.49 0.31
C MET A 60 11.62 -6.32 0.96
N GLU A 61 10.45 -6.62 1.54
CA GLU A 61 9.65 -5.63 2.26
C GLU A 61 10.34 -5.23 3.57
N GLY A 62 10.68 -3.95 3.72
CA GLY A 62 11.14 -3.37 4.97
C GLY A 62 9.98 -3.09 5.93
N THR A 63 10.30 -2.93 7.22
CA THR A 63 9.31 -2.69 8.28
C THR A 63 8.44 -1.47 8.02
N ALA A 64 9.00 -0.38 7.50
CA ALA A 64 8.26 0.83 7.20
C ALA A 64 7.20 0.61 6.10
N LEU A 65 7.57 -0.03 4.98
CA LEU A 65 6.61 -0.33 3.92
C LEU A 65 5.52 -1.27 4.41
N LYS A 66 5.88 -2.31 5.18
CA LYS A 66 4.91 -3.24 5.76
C LYS A 66 3.86 -2.52 6.61
N THR A 67 4.28 -1.62 7.50
CA THR A 67 3.35 -0.86 8.34
C THR A 67 2.45 0.04 7.51
N ILE A 68 2.98 0.68 6.46
CA ILE A 68 2.18 1.50 5.54
C ILE A 68 1.16 0.63 4.79
N VAL A 69 1.55 -0.54 4.28
CA VAL A 69 0.65 -1.45 3.56
C VAL A 69 -0.50 -1.91 4.45
N SER A 70 -0.22 -2.32 5.69
CA SER A 70 -1.26 -2.72 6.64
C SER A 70 -2.23 -1.56 6.94
N ASP A 71 -1.72 -0.34 7.05
CA ASP A 71 -2.57 0.85 7.23
C ASP A 71 -3.47 1.12 6.02
N MET A 72 -2.98 0.90 4.80
CA MET A 72 -3.79 1.00 3.58
C MET A 72 -4.90 -0.06 3.55
N GLU A 73 -4.61 -1.29 3.99
CA GLU A 73 -5.61 -2.35 4.11
C GLU A 73 -6.72 -1.99 5.11
N GLU A 74 -6.37 -1.40 6.25
CA GLU A 74 -7.33 -0.90 7.25
C GLU A 74 -8.19 0.25 6.70
N LYS A 75 -7.58 1.25 6.04
CA LYS A 75 -8.28 2.35 5.37
C LYS A 75 -9.26 1.84 4.32
N MET A 76 -8.83 0.85 3.54
CA MET A 76 -9.69 0.22 2.54
C MET A 76 -10.88 -0.50 3.17
N LEU A 77 -10.66 -1.25 4.25
CA LEU A 77 -11.74 -1.90 4.99
C LEU A 77 -12.74 -0.86 5.53
N ALA A 78 -12.25 0.23 6.12
CA ALA A 78 -13.10 1.32 6.59
C ALA A 78 -13.92 1.95 5.45
N ARG A 79 -13.28 2.24 4.32
CA ARG A 79 -13.94 2.78 3.12
C ARG A 79 -14.99 1.83 2.55
N LEU A 80 -14.67 0.53 2.46
CA LEU A 80 -15.59 -0.49 1.93
C LEU A 80 -16.77 -0.71 2.89
N LYS A 81 -16.55 -0.69 4.20
CA LYS A 81 -17.64 -0.71 5.20
C LYS A 81 -18.52 0.54 5.12
N GLY A 82 -17.92 1.73 4.94
CA GLY A 82 -18.66 2.98 4.74
C GLY A 82 -19.47 3.00 3.44
N LYS A 83 -18.98 2.37 2.36
CA LYS A 83 -19.75 2.16 1.12
C LYS A 83 -20.92 1.17 1.28
N ASN A 84 -20.89 0.32 2.31
CA ASN A 84 -21.93 -0.67 2.59
C ASN A 84 -23.07 -0.09 3.47
N ILE A 85 -23.06 1.21 3.74
CA ILE A 85 -24.16 1.95 4.40
C ILE A 85 -24.98 2.62 3.30
N ILE A 86 -25.76 1.82 2.58
CA ILE A 86 -26.93 2.32 1.84
C ILE A 86 -28.08 1.37 2.22
N PRO A 87 -29.16 1.87 2.85
CA PRO A 87 -30.33 1.06 3.18
C PRO A 87 -31.03 0.52 1.92
#